data_AF-A0AAQ3TU57-F1
#
_entry.id   AF-A0AAQ3TU57-F1
#
_cell.length_a   1.000
_cell.length_b   1.000
_cell.length_c   1.000
_cell.angle_alpha   90.00
_cell.angle_beta   90.00
_cell.angle_gamma   90.00
#
_symmetry.space_group_name_H-M   'P 1'
#
loop_
_entity.id
_entity.type
_entity.pdbx_description
1 polymer ?
#
loop_
_entity_poly.entity_id
_entity_poly.type
_entity_poly.pdbx_seq_one_letter_code
_entity_poly.pdbx_strand_id
1 'polypeptide(L)'
;MTVDDFYPRPRDFRIDRRFWTVLQASLYESALQGGHRLMPHAVIDFDRANSVSGLNIRRYFEHYPGLVELMTRSHKYVEDWVRVFYATLYVADQRHFIQFMFDGREHRWSRERMSELLGVPLRDRSLHSVVYDGVSPPYRGHAGTAPPLDQVGHLFRGEMLADTPRTPDRLRPEF
;
A
#
# COMPACT_ATOMS: atom_id res chain seq x y z
N MET A 1 -9.41 -11.62 9.38
CA MET A 1 -10.12 -10.33 9.48
C MET A 1 -10.83 -10.13 8.16
N THR A 2 -12.15 -10.18 8.21
CA THR A 2 -13.04 -9.92 7.09
C THR A 2 -13.24 -8.42 6.90
N VAL A 3 -13.94 -8.03 5.82
CA VAL A 3 -14.29 -6.62 5.61
C VAL A 3 -15.24 -6.13 6.70
N ASP A 4 -16.15 -6.99 7.17
CA ASP A 4 -17.13 -6.63 8.21
C ASP A 4 -16.45 -6.45 9.58
N ASP A 5 -15.33 -7.15 9.84
CA ASP A 5 -14.51 -6.94 11.04
C ASP A 5 -13.75 -5.61 10.98
N PHE A 6 -13.31 -5.19 9.78
CA PHE A 6 -12.51 -3.98 9.60
C PHE A 6 -13.37 -2.72 9.37
N TYR A 7 -14.60 -2.90 8.86
CA TYR A 7 -15.64 -1.89 8.64
C TYR A 7 -16.97 -2.29 9.32
N PRO A 8 -17.01 -2.48 10.66
CA PRO A 8 -18.20 -2.92 11.37
C PRO A 8 -19.33 -1.89 11.29
N ARG A 9 -20.56 -2.35 11.07
CA ARG A 9 -21.74 -1.47 11.02
C ARG A 9 -22.51 -1.53 12.36
N PRO A 10 -22.93 -0.39 12.93
CA PRO A 10 -22.73 0.98 12.46
C PRO A 10 -21.30 1.51 12.74
N ARG A 11 -20.89 2.55 12.00
CA ARG A 11 -19.64 3.27 12.22
C ARG A 11 -19.60 3.87 13.64
N ASP A 12 -18.43 3.91 14.27
CA ASP A 12 -18.25 4.65 15.53
C ASP A 12 -18.44 6.16 15.28
N PHE A 13 -19.42 6.78 15.95
CA PHE A 13 -19.74 8.19 15.76
C PHE A 13 -18.82 9.14 16.54
N ARG A 14 -18.04 8.61 17.49
CA ARG A 14 -17.16 9.41 18.38
C ARG A 14 -15.83 9.73 17.73
N ILE A 15 -15.48 9.06 16.63
CA ILE A 15 -14.24 9.27 15.89
C ILE A 15 -14.48 10.18 14.68
N ASP A 16 -13.39 10.84 14.25
CA ASP A 16 -13.36 11.64 13.01
C ASP A 16 -13.95 10.83 11.85
N ARG A 17 -14.78 11.49 11.03
CA ARG A 17 -15.44 10.91 9.85
C ARG A 17 -14.47 10.33 8.82
N ARG A 18 -13.19 10.72 8.85
CA ARG A 18 -12.12 10.15 8.03
C ARG A 18 -11.83 8.68 8.36
N PHE A 19 -12.30 8.17 9.51
CA PHE A 19 -12.09 6.80 9.96
C PHE A 19 -13.42 6.10 10.26
N TRP A 20 -13.36 4.77 10.21
CA TRP A 20 -14.49 3.90 10.50
C TRP A 20 -14.43 3.27 11.89
N THR A 21 -13.22 2.94 12.36
CA THR A 21 -12.98 2.37 13.69
C THR A 21 -11.90 3.12 14.45
N VAL A 22 -11.88 2.96 15.77
CA VAL A 22 -10.81 3.50 16.64
C VAL A 22 -9.45 2.97 16.23
N LEU A 23 -9.35 1.70 15.80
CA LEU A 23 -8.09 1.11 15.34
C LEU A 23 -7.50 1.88 14.15
N GLN A 24 -8.33 2.21 13.15
CA GLN A 24 -7.89 2.99 11.98
C GLN A 24 -7.41 4.39 12.39
N ALA A 25 -8.14 5.06 13.27
CA ALA A 25 -7.72 6.36 13.80
C ALA A 25 -6.39 6.25 14.56
N SER A 26 -6.23 5.25 15.42
CA SER A 26 -4.99 5.00 16.16
C SER A 26 -3.79 4.72 15.25
N LEU A 27 -3.99 3.97 14.15
CA LEU A 27 -2.93 3.74 13.15
C LEU A 27 -2.47 5.05 12.49
N TYR A 28 -3.42 5.91 12.11
CA TYR A 28 -3.12 7.24 11.58
C TYR A 28 -2.33 8.09 12.59
N GLU A 29 -2.79 8.17 13.85
CA GLU A 29 -2.13 8.95 14.89
C GLU A 29 -0.73 8.42 15.20
N SER A 30 -0.57 7.09 15.24
CA SER A 30 0.73 6.45 15.46
C SER A 30 1.71 6.77 14.33
N ALA A 31 1.24 6.74 13.07
CA ALA A 31 2.05 7.14 11.93
C ALA A 31 2.48 8.60 12.02
N LEU A 32 1.60 9.49 12.51
CA LEU A 32 1.86 10.92 12.66
C LEU A 32 2.87 11.20 13.78
N GLN A 33 2.62 10.63 14.98
CA GLN A 33 3.46 10.81 16.16
C GLN A 33 4.82 10.13 16.03
N GLY A 34 4.88 8.96 15.38
CA GLY A 34 6.11 8.21 15.15
C GLY A 34 7.05 8.85 14.13
N GLY A 35 6.68 10.00 13.55
CA GLY A 35 7.52 10.72 12.57
C GLY A 35 7.75 9.93 11.28
N HIS A 36 6.90 8.93 11.00
CA HIS A 36 7.00 8.12 9.79
C HIS A 36 6.85 9.04 8.58
N ARG A 37 7.93 9.25 7.83
CA ARG A 37 7.88 10.02 6.59
C ARG A 37 7.37 9.11 5.49
N LEU A 38 6.25 9.51 4.90
CA LEU A 38 5.86 8.94 3.62
C LEU A 38 6.75 9.58 2.54
N MET A 39 7.29 8.74 1.67
CA MET A 39 8.05 9.24 0.54
C MET A 39 7.07 9.93 -0.42
N PRO A 40 7.37 11.16 -0.88
CA PRO A 40 6.59 11.78 -1.94
C PRO A 40 6.52 10.86 -3.15
N HIS A 41 5.39 10.88 -3.84
CA HIS A 41 5.26 10.12 -5.07
C HIS A 41 6.28 10.61 -6.11
N ALA A 42 7.21 9.73 -6.48
CA ALA A 42 8.18 9.97 -7.54
C ALA A 42 7.63 9.41 -8.86
N VAL A 43 7.68 10.22 -9.90
CA VAL A 43 7.35 9.79 -11.27
C VAL A 43 8.62 9.33 -11.99
N ILE A 44 8.46 8.40 -12.93
CA ILE A 44 9.58 7.96 -13.76
C ILE A 44 9.87 9.03 -14.81
N ASP A 45 11.11 9.53 -14.80
CA ASP A 45 11.69 10.24 -15.92
C ASP A 45 12.38 9.22 -16.85
N PHE A 46 11.71 8.88 -17.95
CA PHE A 46 12.22 7.88 -18.89
C PHE A 46 13.48 8.33 -19.63
N ASP A 47 13.63 9.62 -19.91
CA ASP A 47 14.83 10.13 -20.59
C ASP A 47 16.05 10.01 -19.67
N ARG A 48 15.88 10.38 -18.40
CA ARG A 48 16.90 10.17 -17.38
C ARG A 48 17.21 8.70 -17.17
N ALA A 49 16.19 7.84 -17.03
CA ALA A 49 16.38 6.39 -16.86
C ALA A 49 17.12 5.76 -18.05
N ASN A 50 16.80 6.17 -19.27
CA ASN A 50 17.47 5.72 -20.49
C ASN A 50 18.95 6.15 -20.50
N SER A 51 19.24 7.39 -20.14
CA SER A 51 20.62 7.92 -20.12
C SER A 51 21.54 7.20 -19.14
N VAL A 52 21.01 6.81 -17.97
CA VAL A 52 21.79 6.13 -16.92
C VAL A 52 21.97 4.64 -17.25
N SER A 53 20.95 4.00 -17.79
CA SER A 53 21.00 2.56 -18.09
C SER A 53 21.65 2.21 -19.44
N GLY A 54 21.69 3.16 -20.38
CA GLY A 54 22.05 2.88 -21.78
C GLY A 54 21.01 2.06 -22.53
N LEU A 55 19.84 1.80 -21.92
CA LEU A 55 18.75 1.00 -22.49
C LEU A 55 17.54 1.89 -22.79
N ASN A 56 16.68 1.44 -23.70
CA ASN A 56 15.35 2.04 -23.86
C ASN A 56 14.39 1.43 -22.83
N ILE A 57 14.46 1.92 -21.59
CA ILE A 57 13.67 1.46 -20.45
C ILE A 57 12.17 1.60 -20.73
N ARG A 58 11.76 2.66 -21.42
CA ARG A 58 10.36 2.93 -21.76
C ARG A 58 9.70 1.75 -22.49
N ARG A 59 10.42 1.07 -23.37
CA ARG A 59 9.88 -0.09 -24.13
C ARG A 59 9.40 -1.23 -23.26
N TYR A 60 9.97 -1.42 -22.07
CA TYR A 60 9.50 -2.46 -21.14
C TYR A 60 8.12 -2.14 -20.55
N PHE A 61 7.73 -0.87 -20.53
CA PHE A 61 6.44 -0.41 -20.01
C PHE A 61 5.38 -0.24 -21.09
N GLU A 62 5.78 0.10 -22.32
CA GLU A 62 4.86 0.31 -23.47
C GLU A 62 4.03 -0.93 -23.82
N HIS A 63 4.48 -2.12 -23.44
CA HIS A 63 3.70 -3.35 -23.62
C HIS A 63 2.39 -3.37 -22.78
N TYR A 64 2.30 -2.53 -21.75
CA TYR A 64 1.15 -2.42 -20.86
C TYR A 64 0.42 -1.10 -21.10
N PRO A 65 -0.75 -1.11 -21.78
CA PRO A 65 -1.55 0.09 -21.96
C PRO A 65 -1.86 0.77 -20.62
N GLY A 66 -1.82 2.10 -20.59
CA GLY A 66 -2.03 2.91 -19.39
C GLY A 66 -0.85 2.94 -18.40
N LEU A 67 0.06 1.97 -18.42
CA LEU A 67 1.13 1.90 -17.43
C LEU A 67 2.15 3.04 -17.57
N VAL A 68 2.53 3.39 -18.79
CA VAL A 68 3.44 4.54 -19.02
C VAL A 68 2.84 5.83 -18.47
N GLU A 69 1.55 6.06 -18.72
CA GLU A 69 0.82 7.22 -18.22
C GLU A 69 0.73 7.21 -16.69
N LEU A 70 0.43 6.07 -16.09
CA LEU A 70 0.38 5.89 -14.64
C LEU A 70 1.71 6.21 -13.95
N MET A 71 2.83 5.80 -14.53
CA MET A 71 4.16 5.97 -13.94
C MET A 71 4.75 7.38 -14.14
N THR A 72 4.23 8.15 -15.10
CA THR A 72 4.76 9.47 -15.48
C THR A 72 3.88 10.62 -15.01
N ARG A 73 2.59 10.37 -14.74
CA ARG A 73 1.68 11.40 -14.27
C ARG A 73 2.01 11.82 -12.84
N SER A 74 2.28 13.11 -12.68
CA SER A 74 2.34 13.73 -11.38
C SER A 74 0.92 14.02 -10.90
N HIS A 75 0.57 13.45 -9.74
CA HIS A 75 -0.67 13.76 -9.04
C HIS A 75 -0.37 14.61 -7.81
N LYS A 76 -1.35 15.39 -7.34
CA LYS A 76 -1.22 16.15 -6.10
C LYS A 76 -0.99 15.16 -4.97
N TYR A 77 0.21 15.21 -4.39
CA TYR A 77 0.56 14.42 -3.23
C TYR A 77 0.16 15.18 -1.96
N VAL A 78 -0.85 14.67 -1.25
CA VAL A 78 -1.27 15.20 0.04
C VAL A 78 -1.02 14.11 1.07
N GLU A 79 -0.01 14.30 1.91
CA GLU A 79 0.45 13.29 2.86
C GLU A 79 -0.66 12.83 3.82
N ASP A 80 -1.49 13.76 4.30
CA ASP A 80 -2.66 13.45 5.13
C ASP A 80 -3.62 12.46 4.44
N TRP A 81 -3.90 12.68 3.16
CA TRP A 81 -4.78 11.79 2.38
C TRP A 81 -4.17 10.40 2.23
N VAL A 82 -2.86 10.32 2.04
CA VAL A 82 -2.14 9.05 1.92
C VAL A 82 -2.14 8.31 3.27
N ARG A 83 -1.95 9.02 4.38
CA ARG A 83 -2.03 8.44 5.73
C ARG A 83 -3.42 7.89 6.03
N VAL A 84 -4.48 8.66 5.75
CA VAL A 84 -5.87 8.21 5.92
C VAL A 84 -6.16 7.01 5.03
N PHE A 85 -5.71 7.04 3.77
CA PHE A 85 -5.86 5.92 2.84
C PHE A 85 -5.24 4.65 3.42
N TYR A 86 -3.97 4.66 3.85
CA TYR A 86 -3.33 3.46 4.40
C TYR A 86 -3.93 3.01 5.73
N ALA A 87 -4.30 3.95 6.60
CA ALA A 87 -4.93 3.63 7.88
C ALA A 87 -6.29 2.94 7.70
N THR A 88 -6.97 3.17 6.58
CA THR A 88 -8.31 2.66 6.29
C THR A 88 -8.34 1.64 5.16
N LEU A 89 -7.20 1.29 4.56
CA LEU A 89 -7.15 0.40 3.41
C LEU A 89 -7.43 -1.05 3.83
N TYR A 90 -8.57 -1.56 3.37
CA TYR A 90 -8.86 -2.99 3.31
C TYR A 90 -8.61 -3.51 1.90
N VAL A 91 -7.85 -4.59 1.79
CA VAL A 91 -7.63 -5.31 0.54
C VAL A 91 -8.32 -6.66 0.66
N ALA A 92 -9.32 -6.89 -0.19
CA ALA A 92 -10.07 -8.14 -0.17
C ALA A 92 -9.23 -9.33 -0.62
N ASP A 93 -9.65 -10.54 -0.24
CA ASP A 93 -9.03 -11.78 -0.70
C ASP A 93 -8.94 -11.83 -2.23
N GLN A 94 -7.89 -12.43 -2.79
CA GLN A 94 -7.63 -12.41 -4.24
C GLN A 94 -7.56 -11.00 -4.87
N ARG A 95 -7.52 -9.93 -4.05
CA ARG A 95 -7.47 -8.53 -4.47
C ARG A 95 -8.63 -8.15 -5.41
N HIS A 96 -9.81 -8.74 -5.22
CA HIS A 96 -10.98 -8.47 -6.08
C HIS A 96 -11.59 -7.08 -5.86
N PHE A 97 -11.42 -6.51 -4.66
CA PHE A 97 -11.65 -5.09 -4.40
C PHE A 97 -10.68 -4.55 -3.35
N ILE A 98 -10.60 -3.22 -3.30
CA ILE A 98 -10.11 -2.47 -2.14
C ILE A 98 -11.23 -1.61 -1.57
N GLN A 99 -11.16 -1.33 -0.28
CA GLN A 99 -12.10 -0.47 0.42
C GLN A 99 -11.34 0.47 1.37
N PHE A 100 -11.65 1.75 1.33
CA PHE A 100 -10.93 2.79 2.07
C PHE A 100 -11.84 3.99 2.34
N MET A 101 -11.41 4.87 3.25
CA MET A 101 -12.06 6.17 3.49
C MET A 101 -11.36 7.27 2.69
N PHE A 102 -12.15 8.14 2.06
CA PHE A 102 -11.66 9.36 1.44
C PHE A 102 -12.72 10.45 1.59
N ASP A 103 -12.29 11.67 1.95
CA ASP A 103 -13.18 12.82 2.20
C ASP A 103 -14.38 12.50 3.12
N GLY A 104 -14.14 11.66 4.15
CA GLY A 104 -15.15 11.23 5.11
C GLY A 104 -16.19 10.27 4.56
N ARG A 105 -15.96 9.67 3.38
CA ARG A 105 -16.85 8.69 2.73
C ARG A 105 -16.14 7.36 2.54
N GLU A 106 -16.91 6.29 2.67
CA GLU A 106 -16.49 4.94 2.31
C GLU A 106 -16.43 4.81 0.78
N HIS A 107 -15.30 4.36 0.26
CA HIS A 107 -15.10 4.03 -1.14
C HIS A 107 -14.73 2.56 -1.28
N ARG A 108 -15.35 1.88 -2.24
CA ARG A 108 -14.99 0.53 -2.66
C ARG A 108 -14.71 0.52 -4.15
N TRP A 109 -13.54 0.06 -4.54
CA TRP A 109 -13.14 -0.08 -5.95
C TRP A 109 -12.85 -1.54 -6.27
N SER A 110 -13.55 -2.07 -7.27
CA SER A 110 -13.26 -3.40 -7.83
C SER A 110 -12.06 -3.35 -8.77
N ARG A 111 -11.57 -4.52 -9.19
CA ARG A 111 -10.52 -4.66 -10.22
C ARG A 111 -10.92 -3.99 -11.53
N GLU A 112 -12.14 -4.19 -11.97
CA GLU A 112 -12.72 -3.61 -13.19
C GLU A 112 -12.72 -2.09 -13.08
N ARG A 113 -13.19 -1.56 -11.95
CA ARG A 113 -13.21 -0.12 -11.73
C ARG A 113 -11.81 0.49 -11.70
N MET A 114 -10.85 -0.17 -11.07
CA MET A 114 -9.45 0.28 -11.06
C MET A 114 -8.84 0.22 -12.48
N SER A 115 -9.12 -0.84 -13.24
CA SER A 115 -8.69 -0.99 -14.64
C SER A 115 -9.21 0.18 -15.49
N GLU A 116 -10.49 0.51 -15.38
CA GLU A 116 -11.09 1.65 -16.09
C GLU A 116 -10.45 2.98 -15.71
N LEU A 117 -10.31 3.25 -14.40
CA LEU A 117 -9.79 4.51 -13.90
C LEU A 117 -8.31 4.72 -14.26
N LEU A 118 -7.53 3.65 -14.27
CA LEU A 118 -6.09 3.70 -14.53
C LEU A 118 -5.75 3.46 -16.01
N GLY A 119 -6.72 3.08 -16.85
CA GLY A 119 -6.49 2.73 -18.25
C GLY A 119 -5.63 1.47 -18.44
N VAL A 120 -5.52 0.63 -17.40
CA VAL A 120 -4.68 -0.59 -17.40
C VAL A 120 -5.57 -1.81 -17.65
N PRO A 121 -5.40 -2.55 -18.75
CA PRO A 121 -6.31 -3.63 -19.10
C PRO A 121 -6.26 -4.77 -18.10
N LEU A 122 -7.43 -5.31 -17.76
CA LEU A 122 -7.52 -6.55 -17.00
C LEU A 122 -6.90 -7.71 -17.79
N ARG A 123 -6.12 -8.52 -17.09
CA ARG A 123 -5.58 -9.78 -17.59
C ARG A 123 -5.87 -10.86 -16.56
N ASP A 124 -6.25 -12.03 -17.04
CA ASP A 124 -6.52 -13.20 -16.19
C ASP A 124 -5.24 -13.76 -15.55
N ARG A 125 -4.09 -13.46 -16.16
CA ARG A 125 -2.78 -13.91 -15.70
C ARG A 125 -2.10 -12.85 -14.83
N SER A 126 -1.80 -13.21 -13.60
CA SER A 126 -1.02 -12.35 -12.68
C SER A 126 0.43 -12.28 -13.13
N LEU A 127 0.99 -11.06 -13.28
CA LEU A 127 2.42 -10.89 -13.56
C LEU A 127 3.28 -11.55 -12.48
N HIS A 128 2.84 -11.48 -11.22
CA HIS A 128 3.53 -12.13 -10.12
C HIS A 128 3.57 -13.66 -10.28
N SER A 129 2.47 -14.29 -10.68
CA SER A 129 2.48 -15.75 -10.86
C SER A 129 3.31 -16.18 -12.07
N VAL A 130 3.45 -15.33 -13.08
CA VAL A 130 4.34 -15.56 -14.23
C VAL A 130 5.80 -15.49 -13.84
N VAL A 131 6.16 -14.48 -13.02
CA VAL A 131 7.57 -14.19 -12.69
C VAL A 131 8.08 -15.08 -11.54
N TYR A 132 7.21 -15.44 -10.61
CA TYR A 132 7.57 -16.15 -9.39
C TYR A 132 6.92 -17.54 -9.31
N ASP A 133 6.59 -18.16 -10.44
CA ASP A 133 6.08 -19.55 -10.53
C ASP A 133 4.96 -19.90 -9.55
N GLY A 134 3.99 -18.99 -9.40
CA GLY A 134 2.84 -19.21 -8.51
C GLY A 134 3.15 -19.10 -7.01
N VAL A 135 4.35 -18.67 -6.62
CA VAL A 135 4.64 -18.25 -5.25
C VAL A 135 3.62 -17.19 -4.84
N SER A 136 3.10 -17.30 -3.62
CA SER A 136 2.15 -16.30 -3.12
C SER A 136 2.90 -14.98 -2.93
N PRO A 137 2.37 -13.84 -3.41
CA PRO A 137 3.03 -12.57 -3.22
C PRO A 137 3.26 -12.30 -1.73
N PRO A 138 4.45 -11.78 -1.36
CA PRO A 138 4.87 -11.67 0.04
C PRO A 138 3.92 -10.82 0.89
N TYR A 139 3.13 -9.95 0.27
CA TYR A 139 2.20 -9.09 0.96
C TYR A 139 0.77 -9.64 0.94
N ARG A 140 0.42 -10.43 1.95
CA ARG A 140 -0.93 -10.40 2.51
C ARG A 140 -0.89 -9.38 3.63
N GLY A 141 -1.69 -8.31 3.57
CA GLY A 141 -1.91 -7.46 4.73
C GLY A 141 -2.46 -8.37 5.83
N HIS A 142 -1.61 -8.77 6.76
CA HIS A 142 -2.02 -9.70 7.80
C HIS A 142 -3.11 -9.03 8.63
N ALA A 143 -4.08 -9.86 9.02
CA ALA A 143 -5.28 -9.51 9.77
C ALA A 143 -4.98 -8.99 11.19
N GLY A 144 -4.18 -7.94 11.33
CA GLY A 144 -3.78 -7.35 12.62
C GLY A 144 -2.70 -8.12 13.38
N THR A 145 -2.28 -9.30 12.94
CA THR A 145 -1.16 -10.03 13.57
C THR A 145 0.16 -9.51 13.03
N ALA A 146 0.97 -8.92 13.90
CA ALA A 146 2.33 -8.54 13.56
C ALA A 146 3.12 -9.81 13.13
N PRO A 147 3.96 -9.75 12.09
CA PRO A 147 4.73 -10.90 11.64
C PRO A 147 5.53 -11.54 12.78
N PRO A 148 5.69 -12.87 12.85
CA PRO A 148 6.58 -13.50 13.81
C PRO A 148 8.00 -12.92 13.78
N LEU A 149 8.66 -12.87 14.94
CA LEU A 149 9.95 -12.16 15.07
C LEU A 149 11.08 -12.83 14.28
N ASP A 150 11.04 -14.15 14.14
CA ASP A 150 11.93 -14.94 13.28
C ASP A 150 11.83 -14.53 11.80
N GLN A 151 10.68 -14.02 11.36
CA GLN A 151 10.50 -13.58 9.97
C GLN A 151 11.01 -12.16 9.73
N VAL A 152 10.90 -11.26 10.71
CA VAL A 152 11.18 -9.82 10.52
C VAL A 152 12.32 -9.27 11.36
N GLY A 153 12.88 -10.06 12.27
CA GLY A 153 13.93 -9.62 13.19
C GLY A 153 15.17 -9.09 12.48
N HIS A 154 15.46 -9.62 11.28
CA HIS A 154 16.57 -9.16 10.44
C HIS A 154 16.44 -7.69 9.98
N LEU A 155 15.24 -7.12 10.00
CA LEU A 155 14.99 -5.71 9.65
C LEU A 155 15.38 -4.74 10.78
N PHE A 156 15.56 -5.23 12.00
CA PHE A 156 15.81 -4.40 13.18
C PHE A 156 17.29 -4.46 13.62
N ARG A 157 17.73 -3.41 14.31
CA ARG A 157 19.04 -3.24 14.94
C ARG A 157 19.03 -3.88 16.33
N GLY A 158 20.14 -4.55 16.64
CA GLY A 158 20.33 -5.22 17.91
C GLY A 158 19.51 -6.50 18.07
N GLU A 159 19.56 -7.08 19.26
CA GLU A 159 18.76 -8.25 19.60
C GLU A 159 17.30 -7.84 19.81
N MET A 160 16.39 -8.65 19.27
CA MET A 160 14.95 -8.47 19.41
C MET A 160 14.40 -9.64 20.22
N LEU A 161 13.69 -9.33 21.31
CA LEU A 161 12.90 -10.30 22.08
C LEU A 161 11.41 -10.18 21.70
N ALA A 162 10.60 -11.17 22.08
CA ALA A 162 9.19 -11.26 21.68
C ALA A 162 8.35 -10.03 22.06
N ASP A 163 8.71 -9.42 23.19
CA ASP A 163 8.12 -8.28 23.87
C ASP A 163 8.81 -6.95 23.56
N THR A 164 9.87 -6.98 22.75
CA THR A 164 10.58 -5.77 22.34
C THR A 164 9.74 -4.93 21.37
N PRO A 165 9.54 -3.62 21.63
CA PRO A 165 8.80 -2.74 20.72
C PRO A 165 9.44 -2.67 19.34
N ARG A 166 8.61 -2.85 18.30
CA ARG A 166 9.02 -2.82 16.88
C ARG A 166 8.83 -1.42 16.33
N THR A 167 9.72 -0.51 16.72
CA THR A 167 9.63 0.90 16.37
C THR A 167 10.56 1.26 15.21
N PRO A 168 10.24 2.28 14.41
CA PRO A 168 11.00 2.64 13.20
C PRO A 168 12.45 3.04 13.49
N ASP A 169 12.69 3.66 14.64
CA ASP A 169 14.02 4.06 15.11
C ASP A 169 14.94 2.85 15.36
N ARG A 170 14.40 1.64 15.36
CA ARG A 170 15.18 0.39 15.46
C ARG A 170 15.40 -0.28 14.12
N LEU A 171 14.84 0.20 13.01
CA LEU A 171 15.11 -0.40 11.69
C LEU A 171 16.59 -0.24 11.32
N ARG A 172 17.14 -1.23 10.62
CA ARG A 172 18.46 -1.11 10.00
C ARG A 172 18.38 -0.05 8.90
N PRO A 173 19.44 0.75 8.70
CA PRO A 173 19.42 1.89 7.76
C PRO A 173 19.22 1.52 6.28
N GLU A 174 19.31 0.23 5.95
CA GLU A 174 19.05 -0.33 4.63
C GLU A 174 17.56 -0.63 4.37
N PHE A 175 16.67 -0.31 5.32
CA PHE A 175 15.21 -0.43 5.24
C PHE A 175 14.49 0.85 5.69
#